data_AF-A0A8T0G9A5-F1
#
_entry.id   AF-A0A8T0G9A5-F1
#
_cell.length_a   1.000
_cell.length_b   1.000
_cell.length_c   1.000
_cell.angle_alpha   90.00
_cell.angle_beta   90.00
_cell.angle_gamma   90.00
#
_symmetry.space_group_name_H-M   'P 1'
#
loop_
_entity.id
_entity.type
_entity.pdbx_description
1 polymer ?
#
loop_
_entity_poly.entity_id
_entity_poly.type
_entity_poly.pdbx_seq_one_letter_code
_entity_poly.pdbx_strand_id
1 'polypeptide(L)'
;MSGQRVTSNPHQTLNLLNARKEQLQEELRTVEKQLYDLETTYLHDSSQCGNVLKGFEGFLSSMKGSGNLKRPRKFQPEDRLFSLSSVTSPVVEESAGGRDADGKIDGSGPGRTKTNGFFGNGP
;
A
#
# COMPACT_ATOMS: atom_id res chain seq x y z
N MET A 1 -22.17 -21.93 -53.78
CA MET A 1 -21.18 -21.34 -52.85
C MET A 1 -21.95 -20.80 -51.66
N SER A 2 -22.29 -21.64 -50.69
CA SER A 2 -23.06 -21.25 -49.51
C SER A 2 -22.09 -20.88 -48.39
N GLY A 3 -22.04 -19.59 -48.06
CA GLY A 3 -21.27 -19.07 -46.93
C GLY A 3 -21.80 -19.63 -45.62
N GLN A 4 -21.00 -20.48 -44.99
CA GLN A 4 -21.22 -20.97 -43.63
C GLN A 4 -21.18 -19.75 -42.69
N ARG A 5 -22.35 -19.24 -42.27
CA ARG A 5 -22.40 -18.43 -41.05
C ARG A 5 -21.94 -19.33 -39.92
N VAL A 6 -20.74 -19.10 -39.42
CA VAL A 6 -20.30 -19.64 -38.14
C VAL A 6 -21.19 -18.99 -37.09
N THR A 7 -22.33 -19.60 -36.81
CA THR A 7 -23.15 -19.22 -35.65
C THR A 7 -22.42 -19.78 -34.43
N SER A 8 -21.49 -19.00 -33.88
CA SER A 8 -20.88 -19.30 -32.60
C SER A 8 -22.01 -19.52 -31.59
N ASN A 9 -22.07 -20.71 -30.99
CA ASN A 9 -23.09 -20.99 -29.99
C ASN A 9 -22.91 -19.99 -28.84
N PRO A 10 -23.95 -19.24 -28.44
CA PRO A 10 -23.82 -18.22 -27.40
C PRO A 10 -23.24 -18.79 -26.09
N HIS A 11 -23.54 -20.04 -25.75
CA HIS A 11 -22.92 -20.71 -24.60
C HIS A 11 -21.40 -20.90 -24.76
N GLN A 12 -20.92 -21.24 -25.97
CA GLN A 12 -19.48 -21.37 -26.23
C GLN A 12 -18.77 -20.03 -26.12
N THR A 13 -19.37 -18.96 -26.64
CA THR A 13 -18.82 -17.60 -26.52
C THR A 13 -18.77 -17.15 -25.06
N LEU A 14 -19.83 -17.39 -24.27
CA LEU A 14 -19.85 -17.06 -22.84
C LEU A 14 -18.76 -17.82 -22.07
N ASN A 15 -18.60 -19.12 -22.32
CA ASN A 15 -17.56 -19.92 -21.67
C ASN A 15 -16.15 -19.40 -21.98
N LEU A 16 -15.90 -19.02 -23.24
CA LEU A 16 -14.62 -18.43 -23.65
C LEU A 16 -14.35 -17.09 -22.95
N LEU A 17 -15.37 -16.24 -22.82
CA LEU A 17 -15.25 -14.95 -22.12
C LEU A 17 -14.99 -15.15 -20.62
N ASN A 18 -15.64 -16.13 -19.99
CA ASN A 18 -15.39 -16.47 -18.58
C ASN A 18 -13.97 -17.00 -18.38
N ALA A 19 -13.51 -17.92 -19.22
CA ALA A 19 -12.13 -18.42 -19.15
C ALA A 19 -11.10 -17.30 -19.33
N ARG A 20 -11.33 -16.36 -20.26
CA ARG A 20 -10.47 -15.19 -20.43
C ARG A 20 -10.49 -14.26 -19.22
N LYS A 21 -11.66 -14.06 -18.62
CA LYS A 21 -11.80 -13.26 -17.39
C LYS A 21 -10.98 -13.89 -16.26
N GLU A 22 -11.09 -15.20 -16.06
CA GLU A 22 -10.33 -15.93 -15.04
C GLU A 22 -8.82 -15.84 -15.27
N GLN A 23 -8.37 -15.99 -16.52
CA GLN A 23 -6.97 -15.81 -16.89
C GLN A 23 -6.45 -14.40 -16.53
N LEU A 24 -7.20 -13.36 -16.90
CA LEU A 24 -6.80 -11.97 -16.60
C LEU A 24 -6.77 -11.70 -15.08
N GLN A 25 -7.66 -12.33 -14.32
CA GLN A 25 -7.64 -12.22 -12.86
C GLN A 25 -6.41 -12.89 -12.24
N GLU A 26 -5.96 -14.03 -12.78
CA GLU A 26 -4.73 -14.68 -12.33
C GLU A 26 -3.48 -13.88 -12.69
N GLU A 27 -3.42 -13.35 -13.91
CA GLU A 27 -2.33 -12.49 -14.37
C GLU A 27 -2.22 -11.23 -13.51
N LEU A 28 -3.37 -10.59 -13.21
CA LEU A 28 -3.43 -9.43 -12.33
C LEU A 28 -2.90 -9.77 -10.92
N ARG A 29 -3.34 -10.88 -10.31
CA ARG A 29 -2.83 -11.32 -9.00
C ARG A 29 -1.32 -11.56 -9.02
N THR A 30 -0.81 -12.14 -10.12
CA THR A 30 0.62 -12.39 -10.30
C THR A 30 1.41 -11.08 -10.32
N VAL A 31 0.96 -10.10 -11.09
CA VAL A 31 1.62 -8.79 -11.19
C VAL A 31 1.55 -8.03 -9.87
N GLU A 32 0.41 -8.03 -9.18
CA GLU A 32 0.26 -7.37 -7.88
C GLU A 32 1.20 -7.95 -6.82
N LYS A 33 1.34 -9.28 -6.80
CA LYS A 33 2.29 -9.95 -5.91
C LYS A 33 3.73 -9.55 -6.23
N GLN A 34 4.10 -9.56 -7.50
CA GLN A 34 5.44 -9.14 -7.94
C GLN A 34 5.73 -7.68 -7.54
N LEU A 35 4.75 -6.80 -7.72
CA LEU A 35 4.87 -5.40 -7.35
C LEU A 35 5.09 -5.24 -5.84
N TYR A 36 4.34 -5.98 -5.02
CA TYR A 36 4.48 -5.98 -3.57
C TYR A 36 5.89 -6.43 -3.10
N ASP A 37 6.41 -7.51 -3.71
CA ASP A 37 7.74 -8.05 -3.37
C ASP A 37 8.87 -7.07 -3.78
N LEU A 38 8.76 -6.50 -4.98
CA LEU A 38 9.69 -5.48 -5.47
C LEU A 38 9.65 -4.21 -4.62
N GLU A 39 8.46 -3.76 -4.23
CA GLU A 39 8.27 -2.59 -3.38
C GLU A 39 8.89 -2.80 -1.99
N THR A 40 8.74 -4.00 -1.43
CA THR A 40 9.41 -4.38 -0.16
C THR A 40 10.93 -4.23 -0.28
N THR A 41 11.50 -4.77 -1.35
CA THR A 41 12.95 -4.70 -1.62
C THR A 41 13.40 -3.26 -1.81
N TYR A 42 12.67 -2.48 -2.61
CA TYR A 42 12.97 -1.07 -2.89
C TYR A 42 12.96 -0.21 -1.61
N LEU A 43 11.94 -0.35 -0.77
CA LEU A 43 11.79 0.45 0.45
C LEU A 43 12.84 0.09 1.51
N HIS A 44 13.25 -1.18 1.57
CA HIS A 44 14.32 -1.63 2.45
C HIS A 44 15.68 -1.04 2.03
N ASP A 45 16.03 -1.18 0.75
CA ASP A 45 17.36 -0.80 0.23
C ASP A 45 17.53 0.71 0.11
N SER A 46 16.45 1.44 -0.18
CA SER A 46 16.47 2.90 -0.32
C SER A 46 16.40 3.67 1.01
N SER A 47 16.35 2.95 2.14
CA SER A 47 16.15 3.55 3.47
C SER A 47 17.23 4.56 3.90
N GLN A 48 18.45 4.44 3.38
CA GLN A 48 19.58 5.32 3.74
C GLN A 48 19.86 6.44 2.72
N CYS A 49 19.57 6.22 1.44
CA CYS A 49 19.99 7.10 0.36
C CYS A 49 18.86 8.00 -0.18
N GLY A 50 17.69 7.99 0.46
CA GLY A 50 16.49 8.65 -0.06
C GLY A 50 15.78 7.78 -1.09
N ASN A 51 14.51 8.09 -1.33
CA ASN A 51 13.67 7.30 -2.22
C ASN A 51 12.63 8.18 -2.94
N VAL A 52 11.97 7.63 -3.95
CA VAL A 52 10.97 8.35 -4.77
C VAL A 52 9.83 8.94 -3.94
N LEU A 53 9.53 8.36 -2.77
CA LEU A 53 8.45 8.80 -1.90
C LEU A 53 8.84 10.00 -1.01
N LYS A 54 10.10 10.03 -0.55
CA LYS A 54 10.58 10.97 0.48
C LYS A 54 11.59 11.99 -0.07
N GLY A 55 12.04 11.81 -1.30
CA GLY A 55 13.08 12.62 -1.94
C GLY A 55 14.50 12.14 -1.63
N PHE A 56 15.47 12.79 -2.28
CA PHE A 56 16.91 12.46 -2.21
C PHE A 56 17.73 13.57 -1.55
N GLU A 57 17.08 14.64 -1.08
CA GLU A 57 17.66 15.85 -0.52
C GLU A 57 18.50 15.57 0.72
N GLY A 58 18.08 14.59 1.53
CA GLY A 58 18.84 14.14 2.71
C GLY A 58 20.18 13.51 2.33
N PHE A 59 20.19 12.67 1.29
CA PHE A 59 21.41 12.07 0.76
C PHE A 59 22.34 13.11 0.14
N LEU A 60 21.80 14.01 -0.70
CA LEU A 60 22.56 15.13 -1.29
C LEU A 60 23.14 16.05 -0.20
N SER A 61 22.43 16.23 0.91
CA SER A 61 22.90 17.02 2.06
C SER A 61 24.00 16.35 2.87
N SER A 62 23.96 15.02 2.99
CA SER A 62 25.05 14.23 3.57
C SER A 62 26.32 14.31 2.72
N MET A 63 26.18 14.28 1.38
CA MET A 63 27.32 14.32 0.45
C MET A 63 28.10 15.64 0.50
N LYS A 64 27.42 16.76 0.79
CA LYS A 64 28.01 18.10 0.93
C LYS A 64 28.43 18.46 2.38
N GLY A 65 28.46 17.49 3.29
CA GLY A 65 28.96 17.68 4.67
C GLY A 65 28.05 18.47 5.61
N SER A 66 26.78 18.72 5.24
CA SER A 66 25.83 19.54 6.02
C SER A 66 24.54 18.79 6.41
N GLY A 67 24.54 17.45 6.35
CA GLY A 67 23.33 16.64 6.46
C GLY A 67 23.02 16.16 7.89
N ASN A 68 21.95 16.68 8.48
CA ASN A 68 21.24 15.98 9.55
C ASN A 68 20.60 14.72 8.95
N LEU A 69 21.26 13.58 9.05
CA LEU A 69 20.70 12.30 8.60
C LEU A 69 19.53 11.94 9.52
N LYS A 70 18.30 12.25 9.08
CA LYS A 70 17.09 11.81 9.79
C LYS A 70 17.16 10.30 9.90
N ARG A 71 17.07 9.78 11.13
CA ARG A 71 17.18 8.34 11.40
C ARG A 71 16.25 7.55 10.47
N PRO A 72 16.71 6.42 9.91
CA PRO A 72 15.87 5.56 9.11
C PRO A 72 14.65 5.18 9.94
N ARG A 73 13.45 5.51 9.43
CA ARG A 73 12.20 5.09 10.06
C ARG A 73 11.82 3.72 9.52
N LYS A 74 11.17 2.93 10.38
CA LYS A 74 10.56 1.67 9.95
C LYS A 74 9.55 1.98 8.85
N PHE A 75 9.62 1.19 7.78
CA PHE A 75 8.66 1.21 6.69
C PHE A 75 7.26 0.88 7.26
N GLN A 76 6.26 1.66 6.86
CA GLN A 76 4.87 1.46 7.25
C GLN A 76 4.03 0.98 6.06
N PRO A 77 2.95 0.22 6.25
CA PRO A 77 2.09 -0.23 5.15
C PRO A 77 1.65 0.90 4.21
N GLU A 78 1.45 2.11 4.74
CA GLU A 78 1.07 3.30 3.98
C GLU A 78 2.16 3.82 3.04
N ASP A 79 3.43 3.45 3.26
CA ASP A 79 4.55 3.77 2.35
C ASP A 79 4.46 2.92 1.05
N ARG A 80 3.56 1.93 0.94
CA ARG A 80 3.42 1.05 -0.24
C ARG A 80 2.54 1.66 -1.34
N LEU A 81 2.88 2.85 -1.84
CA LEU A 81 2.05 3.57 -2.81
C LEU A 81 1.73 2.77 -4.09
N PHE A 82 2.66 1.93 -4.56
CA PHE A 82 2.45 1.15 -5.77
C PHE A 82 1.44 0.03 -5.53
N SER A 83 1.57 -0.71 -4.43
CA SER A 83 0.58 -1.71 -4.03
C SER A 83 -0.78 -1.06 -3.71
N LEU A 84 -0.80 0.07 -3.02
CA LEU A 84 -2.02 0.82 -2.66
C LEU A 84 -2.73 1.46 -3.86
N SER A 85 -2.09 1.52 -5.03
CA SER A 85 -2.73 1.98 -6.26
C SER A 85 -3.73 0.96 -6.83
N SER A 86 -3.71 -0.29 -6.36
CA SER A 86 -4.69 -1.32 -6.69
C SER A 86 -5.53 -1.71 -5.49
N VAL A 87 -6.86 -1.67 -5.66
CA VAL A 87 -7.83 -2.08 -4.63
C VAL A 87 -7.87 -3.59 -4.39
N THR A 88 -7.27 -4.38 -5.29
CA THR A 88 -7.15 -5.84 -5.18
C THR A 88 -5.78 -6.31 -4.71
N SER A 89 -4.88 -5.36 -4.40
CA SER A 89 -3.51 -5.67 -3.98
C SER A 89 -3.45 -6.43 -2.64
N PRO A 90 -2.42 -7.28 -2.42
CA PRO A 90 -2.18 -7.97 -1.15
C PRO A 90 -2.18 -7.06 0.10
N VAL A 91 -1.79 -5.78 -0.04
CA VAL A 91 -1.79 -4.82 1.08
C VAL A 91 -3.20 -4.56 1.61
N VAL A 92 -4.19 -4.57 0.72
CA VAL A 92 -5.60 -4.35 1.07
C VAL A 92 -6.15 -5.55 1.84
N GLU A 93 -5.76 -6.78 1.47
CA GLU A 93 -6.10 -7.99 2.21
C GLU A 93 -5.51 -7.99 3.63
N GLU A 94 -4.23 -7.59 3.77
CA GLU A 94 -3.58 -7.48 5.08
C GLU A 94 -4.26 -6.42 5.98
N SER A 95 -4.61 -5.27 5.39
CA SER A 95 -5.29 -4.16 6.09
C SER A 95 -6.75 -4.48 6.44
N ALA A 96 -7.40 -5.39 5.71
CA ALA A 96 -8.75 -5.87 6.00
C ALA A 96 -8.74 -6.96 7.08
N GLY A 97 -7.75 -7.85 7.08
CA GLY A 97 -7.60 -8.93 8.08
C GLY A 97 -7.09 -8.47 9.46
N GLY A 98 -6.47 -7.29 9.55
CA GLY A 98 -5.92 -6.75 10.81
C GLY A 98 -6.95 -6.10 11.75
N ARG A 99 -8.22 -5.96 11.36
CA ARG A 99 -9.25 -5.27 12.18
C ARG A 99 -9.99 -6.18 13.17
N ASP A 100 -9.85 -7.49 13.07
CA ASP A 100 -10.60 -8.44 13.90
C ASP A 100 -9.78 -9.07 15.04
N ALA A 101 -8.53 -8.64 15.26
CA ALA A 101 -7.61 -9.28 16.21
C ALA A 101 -7.05 -8.37 17.33
N ASP A 102 -7.60 -7.17 17.56
CA ASP A 102 -7.22 -6.34 18.72
C ASP A 102 -8.42 -6.06 19.65
N GLY A 103 -9.11 -7.16 19.99
CA GLY A 103 -10.04 -7.23 21.11
C GLY A 103 -9.33 -7.70 22.37
N LYS A 104 -8.39 -6.91 22.91
CA LYS A 104 -7.95 -7.10 24.30
C LYS A 104 -8.27 -5.87 25.13
N ILE A 105 -9.30 -6.07 25.94
CA ILE A 105 -9.74 -5.22 27.02
C ILE A 105 -8.71 -5.21 28.16
N ASP A 106 -8.13 -4.05 28.42
CA ASP A 106 -7.58 -3.71 29.74
C ASP A 106 -7.92 -2.25 30.05
N GLY A 107 -9.13 -2.10 30.59
CA GLY A 107 -9.51 -0.88 31.27
C GLY A 107 -8.68 -0.69 32.54
N SER A 108 -8.08 0.49 32.68
CA SER A 108 -8.08 1.28 33.93
C SER A 108 -7.29 2.58 33.72
N GLY A 109 -7.95 3.74 33.90
CA GLY A 109 -7.26 5.04 34.02
C GLY A 109 -8.05 6.24 33.49
N PRO A 110 -8.59 7.12 34.35
CA PRO A 110 -9.41 8.24 33.91
C PRO A 110 -8.56 9.43 33.43
N GLY A 111 -8.96 9.96 32.28
CA GLY A 111 -9.08 11.39 32.00
C GLY A 111 -7.86 12.29 32.23
N ARG A 112 -7.33 12.84 31.13
CA ARG A 112 -6.88 14.24 31.09
C ARG A 112 -6.75 14.77 29.66
N THR A 113 -7.86 15.28 29.15
CA THR A 113 -7.90 16.20 28.02
C THR A 113 -7.15 17.49 28.40
N LYS A 114 -5.99 17.76 27.78
CA LYS A 114 -5.37 19.09 27.85
C LYS A 114 -6.17 20.03 26.95
N THR A 115 -7.13 20.71 27.56
CA THR A 115 -7.80 21.87 26.98
C THR A 115 -6.88 23.09 27.16
N ASN A 116 -6.66 23.82 26.08
CA ASN A 116 -5.99 25.12 26.09
C ASN A 116 -6.80 26.09 26.96
N GLY A 117 -6.24 26.53 28.08
CA GLY A 117 -6.88 27.46 29.02
C GLY A 117 -5.92 28.58 29.39
N PHE A 118 -6.26 29.77 28.90
CA PHE A 118 -5.73 31.07 29.32
C PHE A 118 -5.71 31.21 30.84
N PHE A 119 -4.59 31.69 31.39
CA PHE A 119 -4.58 32.35 32.70
C PHE A 119 -3.74 33.62 32.60
N GLY A 120 -4.42 34.76 32.59
CA GLY A 120 -3.85 36.00 33.08
C GLY A 120 -3.97 36.04 34.59
N ASN A 121 -2.99 36.65 35.26
CA ASN A 121 -3.19 37.31 36.55
C ASN A 121 -2.06 38.34 36.75
N GLY A 122 -2.49 39.57 37.07
CA GLY A 122 -1.67 40.64 37.62
C GLY A 122 -1.27 40.37 39.08
N PRO A 123 -0.54 41.31 39.69
CA PRO A 123 -1.15 42.51 40.27
C PRO A 123 -0.83 43.82 39.54
#